data_AF-A0A3C0I1Y0-F1
#
_entry.id   AF-A0A3C0I1Y0-F1
#
_cell.length_a   1.000
_cell.length_b   1.000
_cell.length_c   1.000
_cell.angle_alpha   90.00
_cell.angle_beta   90.00
_cell.angle_gamma   90.00
#
_symmetry.space_group_name_H-M   'P 1'
#
loop_
_entity.id
_entity.type
_entity.pdbx_description
1 polymer ?
#
loop_
_entity_poly.entity_id
_entity_poly.type
_entity_poly.pdbx_seq_one_letter_code
_entity_poly.pdbx_strand_id
1 'polypeptide(L)'
;MNTLFLIYLILCILLAMTAHFGYCRFYGKNTSRSPQNSLLAIILVGNMPLLLGTVMIGTIESVPVLELVFVFIYALIVYNCVLYAYFHLFNMSETARRIRILLQLRELGSLTKEQLRDLYSPQNMVETRLNRLQKMGIVCRDQQGGYQTNNRVWVMIARLFQFIKYSGLTK
;
A
#
# COMPACT_ATOMS: atom_id res chain seq x y z
N MET A 1 -19.61 -3.60 24.55
CA MET A 1 -19.35 -3.09 23.19
C MET A 1 -17.88 -3.10 22.79
N ASN A 2 -16.97 -2.64 23.65
CA ASN A 2 -15.63 -2.24 23.22
C ASN A 2 -14.81 -3.35 22.53
N THR A 3 -14.67 -4.54 23.10
CA THR A 3 -13.75 -5.55 22.54
C THR A 3 -14.24 -6.14 21.22
N LEU A 4 -15.52 -6.56 21.16
CA LEU A 4 -16.09 -7.18 19.96
C LEU A 4 -16.12 -6.20 18.78
N PHE A 5 -16.55 -4.96 19.04
CA PHE A 5 -16.57 -3.90 18.04
C PHE A 5 -15.17 -3.54 17.53
N LEU A 6 -14.17 -3.44 18.41
CA LEU A 6 -12.79 -3.15 18.00
C LEU A 6 -12.20 -4.28 17.15
N ILE A 7 -12.44 -5.54 17.51
CA ILE A 7 -12.03 -6.70 16.70
C ILE A 7 -12.68 -6.63 15.33
N TYR A 8 -13.98 -6.33 15.27
CA TYR A 8 -14.72 -6.21 14.03
C TYR A 8 -14.18 -5.07 13.14
N LEU A 9 -13.92 -3.90 13.70
CA LEU A 9 -13.35 -2.75 12.99
C LEU A 9 -11.98 -3.11 12.38
N ILE A 10 -11.10 -3.75 13.16
CA ILE A 10 -9.79 -4.21 12.67
C ILE A 10 -9.97 -5.23 11.54
N LEU A 11 -10.91 -6.16 11.67
CA LEU A 11 -11.19 -7.16 10.65
C LEU A 11 -11.66 -6.50 9.33
N CYS A 12 -12.52 -5.48 9.40
CA CYS A 12 -12.93 -4.72 8.21
C CYS A 12 -11.75 -4.03 7.53
N ILE A 13 -10.85 -3.41 8.29
CA ILE A 13 -9.65 -2.77 7.74
C ILE A 13 -8.75 -3.80 7.04
N LEU A 14 -8.48 -4.93 7.71
CA LEU A 14 -7.65 -6.00 7.15
C LEU A 14 -8.29 -6.63 5.92
N LEU A 15 -9.61 -6.81 5.92
CA LEU A 15 -10.36 -7.31 4.78
C LEU A 15 -10.23 -6.37 3.57
N ALA A 16 -10.38 -5.05 3.77
CA ALA A 16 -10.21 -4.08 2.70
C ALA A 16 -8.78 -4.08 2.12
N MET A 17 -7.76 -4.15 2.99
CA MET A 17 -6.35 -4.23 2.56
C MET A 17 -6.04 -5.52 1.79
N THR A 18 -6.52 -6.66 2.28
CA THR A 18 -6.32 -7.97 1.63
C THR A 18 -7.11 -8.08 0.32
N ALA A 19 -8.32 -7.53 0.26
CA ALA A 19 -9.09 -7.43 -0.97
C ALA A 19 -8.37 -6.58 -2.03
N HIS A 20 -7.81 -5.42 -1.65
CA HIS A 20 -7.02 -4.60 -2.57
C HIS A 20 -5.76 -5.33 -3.05
N PHE A 21 -5.03 -5.96 -2.13
CA PHE A 21 -3.87 -6.77 -2.47
C PHE A 21 -4.23 -7.90 -3.45
N GLY A 22 -5.31 -8.63 -3.19
CA GLY A 22 -5.84 -9.66 -4.08
C GLY A 22 -6.23 -9.11 -5.45
N TYR A 23 -6.93 -7.97 -5.49
CA TYR A 23 -7.29 -7.30 -6.73
C TYR A 23 -6.05 -6.95 -7.57
N CYS A 24 -5.06 -6.28 -6.97
CA CYS A 24 -3.80 -5.95 -7.66
C CYS A 24 -3.07 -7.20 -8.16
N ARG A 25 -3.13 -8.30 -7.40
CA ARG A 25 -2.40 -9.53 -7.70
C ARG A 25 -3.03 -10.35 -8.84
N PHE A 26 -4.35 -10.46 -8.87
CA PHE A 26 -5.07 -11.35 -9.78
C PHE A 26 -5.69 -10.61 -10.97
N TYR A 27 -6.17 -9.38 -10.77
CA TYR A 27 -6.90 -8.64 -11.80
C TYR A 27 -6.12 -7.43 -12.33
N GLY A 28 -5.30 -6.80 -11.50
CA GLY A 28 -4.58 -5.57 -11.85
C GLY A 28 -3.61 -5.68 -13.03
N LYS A 29 -3.18 -6.89 -13.43
CA LYS A 29 -2.30 -7.09 -14.58
C LYS A 29 -3.00 -6.96 -15.94
N ASN A 30 -4.29 -7.26 -16.01
CA ASN A 30 -5.06 -7.30 -17.26
C ASN A 30 -6.01 -6.12 -17.45
N THR A 31 -6.09 -5.20 -16.49
CA THR A 31 -6.99 -4.06 -16.56
C THR A 31 -6.23 -2.77 -16.84
N SER A 32 -6.75 -1.92 -17.73
CA SER A 32 -6.27 -0.54 -17.94
C SER A 32 -6.55 0.40 -16.76
N ARG A 33 -7.27 -0.07 -15.73
CA ARG A 33 -7.62 0.72 -14.55
C ARG A 33 -6.42 0.85 -13.62
N SER A 34 -6.18 2.06 -13.12
CA SER A 34 -5.14 2.29 -12.13
C SER A 34 -5.47 1.53 -10.83
N PRO A 35 -4.49 0.88 -10.18
CA PRO A 35 -4.68 0.26 -8.87
C PRO A 35 -5.28 1.23 -7.83
N GLN A 36 -4.97 2.52 -7.94
CA GLN A 36 -5.52 3.60 -7.12
C GLN A 36 -7.05 3.66 -7.17
N ASN A 37 -7.64 3.55 -8.36
CA ASN A 37 -9.10 3.59 -8.52
C ASN A 37 -9.76 2.36 -7.91
N SER A 38 -9.10 1.20 -8.00
CA SER A 38 -9.58 -0.02 -7.36
C SER A 38 -9.56 0.08 -5.84
N LEU A 39 -8.53 0.70 -5.26
CA LEU A 39 -8.46 0.94 -3.83
C LEU A 39 -9.59 1.87 -3.36
N LEU A 40 -9.83 2.97 -4.08
CA LEU A 40 -10.94 3.88 -3.78
C LEU A 40 -12.30 3.16 -3.81
N ALA A 41 -12.54 2.34 -4.83
CA ALA A 41 -13.76 1.54 -4.92
C ALA A 41 -13.90 0.57 -3.74
N ILE A 42 -12.82 -0.10 -3.34
CA ILE A 42 -12.81 -1.03 -2.21
C ILE A 42 -13.07 -0.29 -0.89
N ILE A 43 -12.49 0.90 -0.69
CA ILE A 43 -12.72 1.71 0.51
C ILE A 43 -14.20 2.10 0.58
N LEU A 44 -14.77 2.62 -0.51
CA LEU A 44 -16.17 3.05 -0.57
C LEU A 44 -17.13 1.88 -0.33
N VAL A 45 -16.96 0.78 -1.06
CA VAL A 45 -17.79 -0.43 -0.90
C VAL A 45 -17.61 -1.04 0.49
N GLY A 46 -16.40 -0.99 1.06
CA GLY A 46 -16.10 -1.51 2.38
C GLY A 46 -16.74 -0.74 3.55
N ASN A 47 -17.29 0.46 3.33
CA ASN A 47 -18.13 1.12 4.34
C ASN A 47 -19.48 0.39 4.54
N MET A 48 -19.96 -0.37 3.54
CA MET A 48 -21.21 -1.14 3.65
C MET A 48 -21.12 -2.27 4.70
N PRO A 49 -20.13 -3.19 4.65
CA PRO A 49 -19.98 -4.17 5.71
C PRO A 49 -19.77 -3.47 7.05
N LEU A 50 -18.92 -2.43 7.14
CA LEU A 50 -18.69 -1.68 8.38
C LEU A 50 -19.99 -1.20 9.03
N LEU A 51 -20.90 -0.61 8.25
CA LEU A 51 -22.23 -0.19 8.71
C LEU A 51 -23.04 -1.40 9.20
N LEU A 52 -23.16 -2.44 8.38
CA LEU A 52 -23.96 -3.63 8.69
C LEU A 52 -23.49 -4.31 9.98
N GLY A 53 -22.18 -4.50 10.16
CA GLY A 53 -21.65 -5.12 11.37
C GLY A 53 -21.75 -4.22 12.59
N THR A 54 -21.62 -2.90 12.42
CA THR A 54 -21.83 -1.95 13.53
C THR A 54 -23.28 -2.04 14.03
N VAL A 55 -24.26 -2.03 13.12
CA VAL A 55 -25.68 -2.19 13.47
C VAL A 55 -25.94 -3.56 14.10
N MET A 56 -25.40 -4.64 13.53
CA MET A 56 -25.57 -6.01 14.05
C MET A 56 -24.99 -6.18 15.47
N ILE A 57 -23.81 -5.64 15.74
CA ILE A 57 -23.22 -5.69 17.08
C ILE A 57 -24.04 -4.83 18.05
N GLY A 58 -24.47 -3.66 17.62
CA GLY A 58 -25.32 -2.78 18.41
C GLY A 58 -26.66 -3.41 18.81
N THR A 59 -27.30 -4.16 17.91
CA THR A 59 -28.55 -4.87 18.23
C THR A 59 -28.34 -6.05 19.17
N ILE A 60 -27.27 -6.84 18.99
CA ILE A 60 -26.92 -7.95 19.88
C ILE A 60 -26.66 -7.46 21.31
N GLU A 61 -26.00 -6.30 21.44
CA GLU A 61 -25.67 -5.72 22.74
C GLU A 61 -26.74 -4.76 23.29
N SER A 62 -27.87 -4.60 22.59
CA SER A 62 -28.97 -3.70 23.00
C SER A 62 -28.53 -2.25 23.23
N VAL A 63 -27.61 -1.75 22.39
CA VAL A 63 -27.06 -0.40 22.48
C VAL A 63 -28.11 0.64 22.05
N PRO A 64 -28.29 1.75 22.77
CA PRO A 64 -29.18 2.83 22.35
C PRO A 64 -28.84 3.37 20.96
N VAL A 65 -29.85 3.74 20.17
CA VAL A 65 -29.68 4.23 18.79
C VAL A 65 -28.74 5.42 18.71
N LEU A 66 -28.82 6.35 19.68
CA LEU A 66 -27.96 7.53 19.70
C LEU A 66 -26.48 7.15 19.89
N GLU A 67 -26.19 6.21 20.79
CA GLU A 67 -24.83 5.69 20.99
C GLU A 67 -24.34 4.96 19.74
N LEU A 68 -25.21 4.17 19.10
CA LEU A 68 -24.88 3.46 17.87
C LEU A 68 -24.46 4.40 16.74
N VAL A 69 -25.10 5.58 16.63
CA VAL A 69 -24.71 6.62 15.66
C VAL A 69 -23.30 7.13 15.94
N PHE A 70 -22.97 7.45 17.20
CA PHE A 70 -21.63 7.92 17.56
C PHE A 70 -20.56 6.84 17.32
N VAL A 71 -20.88 5.60 17.64
CA VAL A 71 -20.02 4.44 17.39
C VAL A 71 -19.76 4.26 15.90
N PHE A 72 -20.79 4.38 15.07
CA PHE A 72 -20.65 4.30 13.62
C PHE A 72 -19.80 5.45 13.06
N ILE A 73 -20.03 6.69 13.53
CA ILE A 73 -19.20 7.85 13.13
C ILE A 73 -17.74 7.62 13.51
N TYR A 74 -17.48 7.13 14.72
CA TYR A 74 -16.14 6.77 15.16
C TYR A 74 -15.50 5.70 14.25
N ALA A 75 -16.23 4.61 13.97
CA ALA A 75 -15.76 3.56 13.07
C ALA A 75 -15.44 4.10 11.67
N LEU A 76 -16.31 4.95 11.13
CA LEU A 76 -16.17 5.55 9.82
C LEU A 76 -14.90 6.40 9.75
N ILE A 77 -14.64 7.24 10.75
CA ILE A 77 -13.43 8.06 10.83
C ILE A 77 -12.19 7.17 10.87
N VAL A 78 -12.14 6.22 11.81
CA VAL A 78 -10.94 5.37 11.99
C VAL A 78 -10.67 4.51 10.76
N TYR A 79 -11.70 3.85 10.21
CA TYR A 79 -11.60 3.02 9.02
C TYR A 79 -11.07 3.81 7.82
N ASN A 80 -11.66 4.98 7.54
CA ASN A 80 -11.25 5.79 6.39
C ASN A 80 -9.88 6.44 6.60
N CYS A 81 -9.52 6.88 7.82
CA CYS A 81 -8.19 7.43 8.11
C CYS A 81 -7.09 6.38 7.89
N VAL A 82 -7.28 5.15 8.38
CA VAL A 82 -6.28 4.07 8.20
C VAL A 82 -6.14 3.71 6.73
N LEU A 83 -7.26 3.57 6.00
CA LEU A 83 -7.20 3.23 4.58
C LEU A 83 -6.71 4.40 3.70
N TYR A 84 -6.93 5.64 4.12
CA TYR A 84 -6.32 6.82 3.50
C TYR A 84 -4.79 6.83 3.66
N ALA A 85 -4.29 6.52 4.85
CA ALA A 85 -2.86 6.36 5.08
C ALA A 85 -2.29 5.23 4.20
N TYR A 86 -2.99 4.09 4.12
CA TYR A 86 -2.64 2.99 3.23
C TYR A 86 -2.63 3.39 1.74
N PHE A 87 -3.63 4.15 1.29
CA PHE A 87 -3.69 4.69 -0.07
C PHE A 87 -2.47 5.54 -0.41
N HIS A 88 -2.06 6.43 0.50
CA HIS A 88 -0.85 7.23 0.31
C HIS A 88 0.41 6.39 0.30
N LEU A 89 0.56 5.46 1.23
CA LEU A 89 1.71 4.54 1.26
C LEU A 89 1.85 3.77 -0.05
N PHE A 90 0.74 3.31 -0.62
CA PHE A 90 0.75 2.61 -1.90
C PHE A 90 1.08 3.55 -3.08
N ASN A 91 0.62 4.80 -3.03
CA ASN A 91 0.76 5.75 -4.12
C ASN A 91 2.12 6.50 -4.13
N MET A 92 2.81 6.62 -3.00
CA MET A 92 3.99 7.48 -2.86
C MET A 92 5.10 7.20 -3.88
N SER A 93 5.38 5.92 -4.19
CA SER A 93 6.47 5.57 -5.12
C SER A 93 6.18 5.97 -6.57
N GLU A 94 4.93 5.82 -7.01
CA GLU A 94 4.49 6.22 -8.35
C GLU A 94 4.32 7.73 -8.46
N THR A 95 3.79 8.36 -7.42
CA THR A 95 3.63 9.82 -7.35
C THR A 95 4.98 10.52 -7.39
N ALA A 96 5.97 10.06 -6.62
CA ALA A 96 7.33 10.62 -6.65
C ALA A 96 7.97 10.53 -8.03
N ARG A 97 7.74 9.42 -8.77
CA ARG A 97 8.25 9.27 -10.14
C ARG A 97 7.56 10.24 -11.10
N ARG A 98 6.22 10.34 -11.03
CA ARG A 98 5.45 11.28 -11.87
C ARG A 98 5.87 12.73 -11.63
N ILE A 99 5.99 13.14 -10.36
CA ILE A 99 6.45 14.49 -10.00
C ILE A 99 7.84 14.75 -10.56
N ARG A 100 8.79 13.81 -10.42
CA ARG A 100 10.15 13.99 -10.94
C ARG A 100 10.17 14.15 -12.46
N ILE A 101 9.38 13.36 -13.19
CA ILE A 101 9.23 13.49 -14.65
C ILE A 101 8.68 14.87 -15.01
N LEU A 102 7.64 15.34 -14.31
CA LEU A 102 7.03 16.64 -14.57
C LEU A 102 7.98 17.81 -14.27
N LEU A 103 8.76 17.72 -13.19
CA LEU A 103 9.78 18.73 -12.85
C LEU A 103 10.87 18.80 -13.93
N GLN A 104 11.36 17.64 -14.38
CA GLN A 104 12.37 17.58 -15.44
C GLN A 104 11.85 18.09 -16.79
N LEU A 105 10.60 17.79 -17.13
CA LEU A 105 9.94 18.36 -18.31
C LEU A 105 9.84 19.88 -18.21
N ARG A 106 9.52 20.42 -17.02
CA ARG A 106 9.45 21.86 -16.79
C ARG A 106 10.81 22.54 -16.91
N GLU A 107 11.86 21.94 -16.37
CA GLU A 107 13.23 22.49 -16.37
C GLU A 107 13.86 22.48 -17.77
N LEU A 108 13.64 21.40 -18.53
CA LEU A 108 14.25 21.21 -19.86
C LEU A 108 13.35 21.66 -21.01
N GLY A 109 12.11 22.08 -20.71
CA GLY A 109 11.10 22.53 -21.68
C GLY A 109 10.46 21.40 -22.49
N SER A 110 11.28 20.50 -23.04
CA SER A 110 10.83 19.29 -23.74
C SER A 110 11.83 18.17 -23.56
N LEU A 111 11.35 16.95 -23.34
CA LEU A 111 12.17 15.74 -23.33
C LEU A 111 11.67 14.78 -24.40
N THR A 112 12.57 14.30 -25.24
CA THR A 112 12.25 13.18 -26.13
C THR A 112 12.14 11.89 -25.31
N LYS A 113 11.52 10.86 -25.92
CA LYS A 113 11.37 9.55 -25.28
C LYS A 113 12.72 8.91 -24.96
N GLU A 114 13.72 9.15 -25.80
CA GLU A 114 15.10 8.69 -25.66
C GLU A 114 15.76 9.35 -24.45
N GLN A 115 15.64 10.68 -24.32
CA GLN A 115 16.18 11.41 -23.17
C GLN A 115 15.53 10.95 -21.85
N LEU A 116 14.22 10.74 -21.84
CA LEU A 116 13.51 10.14 -20.70
C LEU A 116 14.02 8.73 -20.37
N ARG A 117 14.34 7.92 -21.38
CA ARG A 117 14.85 6.56 -21.19
C ARG A 117 16.25 6.58 -20.57
N ASP A 118 17.08 7.54 -20.93
CA ASP A 118 18.44 7.67 -20.38
C ASP A 118 18.40 8.21 -18.93
N LEU A 119 17.55 9.21 -18.67
CA LEU A 119 17.32 9.76 -17.33
C LEU A 119 16.76 8.71 -16.34
N TYR A 120 15.91 7.81 -16.82
CA TYR A 120 15.34 6.70 -16.04
C TYR A 120 15.90 5.33 -16.46
N SER A 121 17.16 5.28 -16.87
CA SER A 121 17.79 4.03 -17.28
C SER A 121 17.70 3.00 -16.13
N PRO A 122 17.47 1.71 -16.44
CA PRO A 122 17.41 0.66 -15.42
C PRO A 122 18.62 0.67 -14.49
N GLN A 123 19.81 0.96 -15.03
CA GLN A 123 21.07 1.11 -14.29
C GLN A 123 20.97 2.23 -13.24
N ASN A 124 20.57 3.43 -13.64
CA ASN A 124 20.43 4.58 -12.73
C ASN A 124 19.37 4.30 -11.65
N MET A 125 18.29 3.61 -11.99
CA MET A 125 17.26 3.21 -11.03
C MET A 125 17.79 2.21 -9.99
N VAL A 126 18.57 1.22 -10.42
CA VAL A 126 19.20 0.23 -9.53
C VAL A 126 20.22 0.90 -8.61
N GLU A 127 21.09 1.74 -9.16
CA GLU A 127 22.11 2.44 -8.39
C GLU A 127 21.49 3.40 -7.35
N THR A 128 20.47 4.16 -7.73
CA THR A 128 19.72 5.02 -6.79
C THR A 128 19.11 4.20 -5.65
N ARG A 129 18.57 3.01 -5.95
CA ARG A 129 17.99 2.11 -4.93
C ARG A 129 19.06 1.53 -4.02
N LEU A 130 20.18 1.07 -4.56
CA LEU A 130 21.32 0.55 -3.79
C LEU A 130 21.89 1.62 -2.85
N ASN A 131 22.09 2.83 -3.35
CA ASN A 131 22.56 3.96 -2.54
C ASN A 131 21.59 4.28 -1.39
N ARG A 132 20.27 4.20 -1.60
CA ARG A 132 19.29 4.34 -0.52
C ARG A 132 19.37 3.22 0.50
N LEU A 133 19.48 1.96 0.04
CA LEU A 133 19.64 0.80 0.93
C LEU A 133 20.92 0.89 1.77
N GLN A 134 21.99 1.43 1.18
CA GLN A 134 23.24 1.68 1.88
C GLN A 134 23.10 2.81 2.92
N LYS A 135 22.46 3.93 2.56
CA LYS A 135 22.17 5.02 3.51
C LYS A 135 21.27 4.58 4.67
N MET A 136 20.37 3.62 4.44
CA MET A 136 19.53 3.01 5.47
C MET A 136 20.27 1.94 6.30
N GLY A 137 21.54 1.64 6.00
CA GLY A 137 22.32 0.62 6.69
C GLY A 137 21.85 -0.82 6.43
N ILE A 138 21.03 -1.04 5.41
CA ILE A 138 20.50 -2.37 5.05
C ILE A 138 21.55 -3.15 4.26
N VAL A 139 22.29 -2.46 3.39
CA VAL A 139 23.34 -3.02 2.53
C VAL A 139 24.65 -2.29 2.79
N CYS A 140 25.76 -3.02 2.83
CA CYS A 140 27.11 -2.49 2.94
C CYS A 140 27.92 -2.92 1.71
N ARG A 141 28.93 -2.12 1.34
CA ARG A 141 29.94 -2.55 0.37
C ARG A 141 30.98 -3.39 1.09
N ASP A 142 31.39 -4.49 0.46
CA ASP A 142 32.56 -5.24 0.89
C ASP A 142 33.86 -4.61 0.36
N GLN A 143 34.99 -5.12 0.84
CA GLN A 143 36.32 -4.64 0.46
C GLN A 143 36.68 -4.92 -1.02
N GLN A 144 35.92 -5.77 -1.71
CA GLN A 144 36.10 -6.15 -3.11
C GLN A 144 35.13 -5.43 -4.05
N GLY A 145 34.29 -4.52 -3.52
CA GLY A 145 33.29 -3.78 -4.29
C GLY A 145 31.93 -4.47 -4.46
N GLY A 146 31.73 -5.64 -3.85
CA GLY A 146 30.45 -6.34 -3.78
C GLY A 146 29.49 -5.71 -2.77
N TYR A 147 28.19 -6.04 -2.88
CA TYR A 147 27.14 -5.59 -1.96
C TYR A 147 26.71 -6.73 -1.04
N GLN A 148 26.74 -6.51 0.27
CA GLN A 148 26.35 -7.49 1.29
C GLN A 148 25.26 -6.93 2.21
N THR A 149 24.35 -7.78 2.69
CA THR A 149 23.29 -7.35 3.61
C THR A 149 23.83 -7.27 5.04
N ASN A 150 23.67 -6.12 5.70
CA ASN A 150 24.21 -5.91 7.04
C ASN A 150 23.30 -6.48 8.15
N ASN A 151 21.99 -6.63 7.88
CA ASN A 151 21.01 -6.93 8.93
C ASN A 151 20.07 -8.09 8.53
N ARG A 152 20.07 -9.13 9.37
CA ARG A 152 19.30 -10.38 9.21
C ARG A 152 17.78 -10.16 9.24
N VAL A 153 17.29 -9.14 9.93
CA VAL A 153 15.84 -8.82 10.00
C VAL A 153 15.32 -8.42 8.62
N TRP A 154 16.05 -7.57 7.89
CA TRP A 154 15.64 -7.17 6.54
C TRP A 154 15.66 -8.33 5.55
N VAL A 155 16.61 -9.26 5.70
CA VAL A 155 16.65 -10.49 4.91
C VAL A 155 15.44 -11.38 5.23
N MET A 156 15.03 -11.47 6.50
CA MET A 156 13.83 -12.23 6.90
C MET A 156 12.55 -11.62 6.32
N ILE A 157 12.40 -10.29 6.39
CA ILE A 157 11.28 -9.56 5.76
C ILE A 157 11.29 -9.79 4.25
N ALA A 158 12.46 -9.68 3.59
CA ALA A 158 12.59 -9.94 2.16
C ALA A 158 12.18 -11.37 1.80
N ARG A 159 12.55 -12.37 2.61
CA ARG A 159 12.12 -13.77 2.43
C ARG A 159 10.61 -13.95 2.62
N LEU A 160 9.98 -13.24 3.56
CA LEU A 160 8.51 -13.26 3.72
C LEU A 160 7.82 -12.74 2.45
N PHE A 161 8.25 -11.59 1.93
CA PHE A 161 7.73 -11.04 0.68
C PHE A 161 8.03 -11.95 -0.52
N GLN A 162 9.21 -12.59 -0.54
CA GLN A 162 9.55 -13.58 -1.55
C GLN A 162 8.61 -14.78 -1.46
N PHE A 163 8.36 -15.31 -0.27
CA PHE A 163 7.42 -16.40 -0.08
C PHE A 163 6.02 -16.01 -0.58
N ILE A 164 5.52 -14.82 -0.25
CA ILE A 164 4.26 -14.28 -0.78
C ILE A 164 4.27 -14.19 -2.32
N LYS A 165 5.42 -13.90 -2.92
CA LYS A 165 5.60 -13.89 -4.38
C LYS A 165 5.54 -15.29 -5.00
N TYR A 166 6.11 -16.30 -4.34
CA TYR A 166 6.25 -17.67 -4.86
C TYR A 166 5.12 -18.64 -4.46
N SER A 167 4.42 -18.42 -3.36
CA SER A 167 3.30 -19.26 -2.91
C SER A 167 2.02 -19.08 -3.74
N GLY A 168 1.98 -18.07 -4.61
CA GLY A 168 1.01 -17.97 -5.71
C GLY A 168 1.57 -18.56 -7.00
N LEU A 169 1.49 -19.88 -7.13
CA LEU A 169 2.02 -20.74 -8.20
C LEU A 169 1.89 -20.12 -9.61
N THR A 170 3.07 -19.92 -10.18
CA THR A 170 3.40 -19.49 -11.53
C THR A 170 2.98 -20.51 -12.59
N LYS A 171 2.08 -20.10 -13.49
CA LYS A 171 2.28 -20.16 -14.94
C LYS A 171 1.80 -18.84 -15.54
#